data_AF-A0A3C0CII4-F1
#
_entry.id   AF-A0A3C0CII4-F1
#
_cell.length_a   1.000
_cell.length_b   1.000
_cell.length_c   1.000
_cell.angle_alpha   90.00
_cell.angle_beta   90.00
_cell.angle_gamma   90.00
#
_symmetry.space_group_name_H-M   'P 1'
#
loop_
_entity.id
_entity.type
_entity.pdbx_description
1 polymer ?
#
loop_
_entity_poly.entity_id
_entity_poly.type
_entity_poly.pdbx_seq_one_letter_code
_entity_poly.pdbx_strand_id
1 'polypeptide(L)'
;STESEFTLDENGVCIDVHPRHSGEAEQMIEYLMITANRAAAMLAKKAKLPFVYRIHESPSPDRVQTLIQLVDAVGLNSKPLKKKGKVEPADFADILGQAAGTPVQKVISHQLLRTMAKARYDVNPVGHFGLALEDYCHFTSPIRRYPDTAIHRILSA
;
A
#
# COMPACT_ATOMS: atom_id res chain seq x y z
N SER A 1 10.17 -2.35 6.11
CA SER A 1 10.68 -3.71 5.86
C SER A 1 11.91 -3.56 4.99
N THR A 2 13.02 -4.21 5.32
CA THR A 2 14.20 -4.21 4.45
C THR A 2 14.01 -5.31 3.42
N GLU A 3 14.01 -4.97 2.14
CA GLU A 3 13.98 -5.96 1.06
C GLU A 3 15.36 -6.63 0.93
N SER A 4 15.42 -7.82 0.33
CA SER A 4 16.67 -8.54 0.09
C SER A 4 17.16 -8.32 -1.34
N GLU A 5 18.44 -8.04 -1.50
CA GLU A 5 19.17 -8.03 -2.76
C GLU A 5 20.01 -9.31 -2.85
N PHE A 6 19.91 -10.01 -3.97
CA PHE A 6 20.60 -11.28 -4.21
C PHE A 6 21.75 -11.06 -5.19
N THR A 7 22.96 -11.46 -4.81
CA THR A 7 24.11 -11.49 -5.72
C THR A 7 24.15 -12.86 -6.38
N LEU A 8 24.10 -12.86 -7.72
CA LEU A 8 24.13 -14.09 -8.52
C LEU A 8 25.48 -14.22 -9.23
N ASP A 9 25.96 -15.45 -9.41
CA ASP A 9 27.08 -15.74 -10.31
C ASP A 9 26.65 -15.79 -11.79
N GLU A 10 27.59 -16.09 -12.69
CA GLU A 10 27.34 -16.18 -14.14
C GLU A 10 26.35 -17.29 -14.55
N ASN A 11 26.15 -18.28 -13.70
CA ASN A 11 25.20 -19.38 -13.92
C ASN A 11 23.82 -19.08 -13.29
N GLY A 12 23.65 -17.90 -12.69
CA GLY A 12 22.42 -17.51 -11.99
C GLY A 12 22.28 -18.11 -10.59
N VAL A 13 23.34 -18.66 -10.01
CA VAL A 13 23.34 -19.22 -8.66
C VAL A 13 23.52 -18.10 -7.64
N CYS A 14 22.67 -18.08 -6.62
CA CYS A 14 22.77 -17.12 -5.52
C CYS A 14 23.99 -17.39 -4.66
N ILE A 15 24.93 -16.45 -4.65
CA ILE A 15 26.18 -16.53 -3.88
C ILE A 15 26.18 -15.60 -2.65
N ASP A 16 25.29 -14.61 -2.61
CA ASP A 16 25.18 -13.70 -1.46
C ASP A 16 23.78 -13.07 -1.33
N VAL A 17 23.44 -12.61 -0.13
CA VAL A 17 22.20 -11.89 0.18
C VAL A 17 22.48 -10.69 1.06
N HIS A 18 22.11 -9.51 0.57
CA HIS A 18 22.31 -8.25 1.27
C HIS A 18 20.98 -7.52 1.51
N PRO A 19 20.89 -6.65 2.54
CA PRO A 19 19.77 -5.74 2.67
C PRO A 19 19.78 -4.72 1.52
N ARG A 20 18.65 -4.57 0.82
CA ARG A 20 18.43 -3.51 -0.15
C ARG A 20 18.14 -2.20 0.57
N HIS A 21 18.85 -1.15 0.20
CA HIS A 21 18.62 0.21 0.69
C HIS A 21 17.93 1.05 -0.39
N SER A 22 16.92 1.83 0.00
CA SER A 22 16.27 2.82 -0.86
C SER A 22 16.76 4.22 -0.47
N GLY A 23 17.25 4.99 -1.43
CA GLY A 23 17.72 6.36 -1.22
C GLY A 23 16.67 7.42 -1.55
N GLU A 24 17.11 8.68 -1.52
CA GLU A 24 16.27 9.83 -1.85
C GLU A 24 15.82 9.84 -3.32
N ALA A 25 16.69 9.37 -4.23
CA ALA A 25 16.38 9.31 -5.66
C ALA A 25 15.23 8.32 -5.94
N GLU A 26 15.28 7.13 -5.34
CA GLU A 26 14.21 6.13 -5.48
C GLU A 26 12.89 6.64 -4.88
N GLN A 27 12.94 7.28 -3.71
CA GLN A 27 11.76 7.88 -3.09
C GLN A 27 11.16 8.98 -3.97
N MET A 28 12.00 9.85 -4.55
CA MET A 28 11.55 10.88 -5.49
C MET A 28 10.83 10.26 -6.70
N ILE A 29 11.40 9.21 -7.29
CA ILE A 29 10.74 8.49 -8.40
C ILE A 29 9.41 7.90 -7.93
N GLU A 30 9.36 7.25 -6.77
CA GLU A 30 8.12 6.71 -6.21
C GLU A 30 7.02 7.78 -6.08
N TYR A 31 7.34 8.95 -5.53
CA TYR A 31 6.39 10.05 -5.40
C TYR A 31 5.90 10.58 -6.76
N LEU A 32 6.79 10.70 -7.75
CA LEU A 32 6.40 11.07 -9.12
C LEU A 32 5.45 10.02 -9.71
N MET A 33 5.74 8.74 -9.51
CA MET A 33 4.89 7.65 -10.01
C MET A 33 3.51 7.65 -9.36
N ILE A 34 3.44 7.79 -8.03
CA ILE A 34 2.17 7.89 -7.29
C ILE A 34 1.35 9.09 -7.77
N THR A 35 2.00 10.22 -8.02
CA THR A 35 1.35 11.45 -8.49
C THR A 35 0.75 11.25 -9.89
N ALA A 36 1.50 10.68 -10.83
CA ALA A 36 1.03 10.37 -12.18
C ALA A 36 -0.12 9.34 -12.17
N ASN A 37 0.02 8.28 -11.36
CA ASN A 37 -1.01 7.26 -11.16
C ASN A 37 -2.32 7.85 -10.64
N ARG A 38 -2.26 8.73 -9.63
CA ARG A 38 -3.43 9.43 -9.10
C ARG A 38 -4.06 10.34 -10.14
N ALA A 39 -3.27 11.11 -10.88
CA ALA A 39 -3.77 12.01 -11.91
C ALA A 39 -4.54 11.26 -13.01
N ALA A 40 -4.00 10.12 -13.48
CA ALA A 40 -4.66 9.27 -14.46
C ALA A 40 -5.99 8.71 -13.94
N ALA A 41 -6.03 8.22 -12.69
CA ALA A 41 -7.26 7.73 -12.07
C ALA A 41 -8.33 8.83 -11.91
N MET A 42 -7.93 10.02 -11.46
CA MET A 42 -8.83 11.17 -11.32
C MET A 42 -9.40 11.62 -12.68
N LEU A 43 -8.56 11.67 -13.71
CA LEU A 43 -8.99 12.00 -15.07
C LEU A 43 -10.05 11.00 -15.57
N ALA A 44 -9.74 9.70 -15.48
CA ALA A 44 -10.63 8.64 -15.94
C ALA A 44 -11.99 8.67 -15.22
N LYS A 45 -11.98 8.85 -13.89
CA LYS A 45 -13.21 8.95 -13.09
C LYS A 45 -14.04 10.17 -13.46
N LYS A 46 -13.40 11.34 -13.60
CA LYS A 46 -14.08 12.59 -14.00
C LYS A 46 -14.71 12.47 -15.38
N ALA A 47 -14.01 11.86 -16.32
CA ALA A 47 -14.47 11.62 -17.69
C ALA A 47 -15.39 10.39 -17.83
N LYS A 48 -15.62 9.63 -16.74
CA LYS A 48 -16.41 8.39 -16.71
C LYS A 48 -15.95 7.37 -17.76
N LEU A 49 -14.64 7.27 -17.96
CA LEU A 49 -14.05 6.32 -18.91
C LEU A 49 -14.17 4.89 -18.37
N PRO A 50 -14.33 3.89 -19.25
CA PRO A 50 -14.15 2.49 -18.86
C PRO A 50 -12.68 2.32 -18.43
N PHE A 51 -12.42 1.98 -17.16
CA PHE A 51 -11.07 2.04 -16.60
C PHE A 51 -10.80 0.89 -15.63
N VAL A 52 -9.51 0.63 -15.38
CA VAL A 52 -9.07 -0.34 -14.37
C VAL A 52 -8.34 0.40 -13.26
N TYR A 53 -8.87 0.30 -12.05
CA TYR A 53 -8.30 0.90 -10.84
C TYR A 53 -7.46 -0.11 -10.08
N ARG A 54 -6.50 0.39 -9.31
CA ARG A 54 -5.75 -0.41 -8.34
C ARG A 54 -6.34 -0.07 -6.98
N ILE A 55 -7.19 -0.96 -6.48
CA ILE A 55 -7.95 -0.72 -5.25
C ILE A 55 -7.34 -1.46 -4.08
N HIS A 56 -7.54 -0.91 -2.89
CA HIS A 56 -7.20 -1.53 -1.63
C HIS A 56 -8.29 -1.18 -0.62
N GLU A 57 -9.13 -2.16 -0.32
CA GLU A 57 -10.28 -1.99 0.56
C GLU A 57 -9.85 -1.77 2.02
N SER A 58 -10.77 -1.25 2.83
CA SER A 58 -10.61 -1.24 4.28
C SER A 58 -10.43 -2.66 4.81
N PRO A 59 -9.63 -2.86 5.87
CA PRO A 59 -9.48 -4.16 6.50
C PRO A 59 -10.80 -4.68 7.07
N SER A 60 -10.95 -6.01 7.17
CA SER A 60 -12.16 -6.62 7.72
C SER A 60 -12.27 -6.39 9.24
N PRO A 61 -13.48 -6.26 9.79
CA PRO A 61 -13.68 -6.04 11.23
C PRO A 61 -12.94 -7.06 12.10
N ASP A 62 -12.96 -8.35 11.74
CA ASP A 62 -12.28 -9.40 12.50
C ASP A 62 -10.76 -9.18 12.58
N ARG A 63 -10.15 -8.73 11.48
CA ARG A 63 -8.71 -8.45 11.43
C ARG A 63 -8.33 -7.18 12.18
N VAL A 64 -9.22 -6.19 12.21
CA VAL A 64 -9.07 -5.00 13.05
C VAL A 64 -9.19 -5.38 14.53
N GLN A 65 -10.12 -6.28 14.87
CA GLN A 65 -10.29 -6.76 16.24
C GLN A 65 -9.04 -7.47 16.76
N THR A 66 -8.38 -8.29 15.93
CA THR A 66 -7.09 -8.90 16.30
C THR A 66 -6.00 -7.84 16.54
N LEU A 67 -5.95 -6.79 15.73
CA LEU A 67 -5.01 -5.68 15.95
C LEU A 67 -5.31 -4.95 17.27
N ILE A 68 -6.59 -4.68 17.56
CA ILE A 68 -7.01 -4.06 18.82
C ILE A 68 -6.54 -4.87 20.03
N GLN A 69 -6.78 -6.19 20.02
CA GLN A 69 -6.36 -7.09 21.11
C GLN A 69 -4.86 -7.02 21.35
N LEU A 70 -4.06 -7.02 20.28
CA LEU A 70 -2.61 -6.89 20.40
C LEU A 70 -2.21 -5.53 20.95
N VAL A 71 -2.75 -4.44 20.40
CA VAL A 71 -2.47 -3.06 20.83
C VAL A 71 -2.78 -2.89 22.33
N ASP A 72 -3.94 -3.38 22.78
CA ASP A 72 -4.33 -3.38 24.20
C ASP A 72 -3.37 -4.23 25.05
N ALA A 73 -2.98 -5.42 24.58
CA ALA A 73 -2.09 -6.34 25.30
C ALA A 73 -0.68 -5.77 25.50
N VAL A 74 -0.20 -4.95 24.56
CA VAL A 74 1.11 -4.28 24.68
C VAL A 74 1.03 -2.92 25.40
N GLY A 75 -0.15 -2.53 25.89
CA GLY A 75 -0.35 -1.28 26.64
C GLY A 75 -0.42 -0.01 25.78
N LEU A 76 -0.62 -0.13 24.47
CA LEU A 76 -0.83 1.01 23.57
C LEU A 76 -2.31 1.40 23.51
N ASN A 77 -2.59 2.65 23.10
CA ASN A 77 -3.96 3.17 23.04
C ASN A 77 -4.67 2.74 21.75
N SER A 78 -5.57 1.75 21.87
CA SER A 78 -6.40 1.25 20.77
C SER A 78 -7.68 2.05 20.49
N LYS A 79 -7.95 3.15 21.22
CA LYS A 79 -9.15 3.99 21.01
C LYS A 79 -9.37 4.41 19.55
N PRO A 80 -8.35 4.80 18.75
CA PRO A 80 -8.54 5.15 17.34
C PRO A 80 -9.21 4.04 16.52
N LEU A 81 -8.92 2.77 16.84
CA LEU A 81 -9.44 1.60 16.14
C LEU A 81 -10.85 1.19 16.59
N LYS A 82 -11.31 1.69 17.76
CA LYS A 82 -12.60 1.32 18.38
C LYS A 82 -13.76 2.25 17.99
N LYS A 83 -13.58 3.11 16.98
CA LYS A 83 -14.59 4.10 16.58
C LYS A 83 -15.82 3.44 15.94
N LYS A 84 -16.98 4.10 16.04
CA LYS A 84 -18.20 3.69 15.34
C LYS A 84 -18.04 4.00 13.85
N GLY A 85 -17.78 2.96 13.04
CA GLY A 85 -17.62 3.09 11.59
C GLY A 85 -16.46 2.26 11.06
N LYS A 86 -16.05 2.56 9.82
CA LYS A 86 -14.84 1.95 9.24
C LYS A 86 -13.60 2.62 9.82
N VAL A 87 -12.55 1.84 10.00
CA VAL A 87 -11.22 2.38 10.29
C VAL A 87 -10.69 3.16 9.09
N GLU A 88 -9.85 4.13 9.37
CA GLU A 88 -9.19 5.01 8.42
C GLU A 88 -7.67 4.82 8.47
N PRO A 89 -6.94 5.15 7.39
CA PRO A 89 -5.48 5.05 7.36
C PRO A 89 -4.81 5.85 8.48
N ALA A 90 -5.39 6.98 8.90
CA ALA A 90 -4.90 7.80 9.99
C ALA A 90 -4.90 7.06 11.35
N ASP A 91 -5.89 6.19 11.60
CA ASP A 91 -5.91 5.40 12.84
C ASP A 91 -4.73 4.42 12.88
N PHE A 92 -4.37 3.86 11.73
CA PHE A 92 -3.24 2.93 11.60
C PHE A 92 -1.91 3.66 11.76
N ALA A 93 -1.81 4.88 11.20
CA ALA A 93 -0.65 5.75 11.37
C ALA A 93 -0.45 6.14 12.84
N ASP A 94 -1.52 6.43 13.59
CA ASP A 94 -1.44 6.73 15.02
C ASP A 94 -0.87 5.55 15.81
N ILE A 95 -1.37 4.34 15.59
CA ILE A 95 -0.84 3.13 16.25
C ILE A 95 0.66 2.91 15.94
N LEU A 96 1.08 3.14 14.69
CA LEU A 96 2.49 3.06 14.31
C LEU A 96 3.33 4.13 15.02
N GLY A 97 2.80 5.36 15.14
CA GLY A 97 3.44 6.46 15.87
C GLY A 97 3.63 6.13 17.35
N GLN A 98 2.60 5.56 18.00
CA GLN A 98 2.69 5.12 19.39
C GLN A 98 3.73 4.00 19.60
N ALA A 99 3.86 3.09 18.63
CA ALA A 99 4.80 1.98 18.72
C ALA A 99 6.25 2.36 18.33
N ALA A 100 6.46 3.50 17.66
CA ALA A 100 7.77 3.91 17.18
C ALA A 100 8.79 4.10 18.31
N GLY A 101 9.99 3.56 18.15
CA GLY A 101 11.06 3.60 19.16
C GLY A 101 10.86 2.68 20.36
N THR A 102 9.74 1.94 20.41
CA THR A 102 9.46 0.99 21.51
C THR A 102 9.91 -0.43 21.16
N PRO A 103 10.11 -1.32 22.15
CA PRO A 103 10.40 -2.74 21.90
C PRO A 103 9.31 -3.47 21.10
N VAL A 104 8.07 -2.96 21.11
CA VAL A 104 6.92 -3.59 20.45
C VAL A 104 6.73 -3.11 19.01
N GLN A 105 7.52 -2.14 18.53
CA GLN A 105 7.43 -1.58 17.17
C GLN A 105 7.32 -2.66 16.10
N LYS A 106 8.25 -3.63 16.11
CA LYS A 106 8.34 -4.67 15.08
C LYS A 106 7.09 -5.56 15.07
N VAL A 107 6.59 -5.93 16.24
CA VAL A 107 5.41 -6.79 16.39
C VAL A 107 4.16 -6.05 15.92
N ILE A 108 4.00 -4.78 16.31
CA ILE A 108 2.88 -3.94 15.90
C ILE A 108 2.90 -3.69 14.39
N SER A 109 4.03 -3.29 13.81
CA SER A 109 4.16 -3.08 12.37
C SER A 109 3.79 -4.34 11.58
N HIS A 110 4.26 -5.51 12.02
CA HIS A 110 3.94 -6.77 11.36
C HIS A 110 2.46 -7.15 11.45
N GLN A 111 1.85 -7.02 12.64
CA GLN A 111 0.42 -7.31 12.79
C GLN A 111 -0.44 -6.35 11.98
N LEU A 112 -0.10 -5.06 11.96
CA LEU A 112 -0.81 -4.05 11.21
C LEU A 112 -0.80 -4.34 9.71
N LEU A 113 0.34 -4.74 9.15
CA LEU A 113 0.44 -5.17 7.74
C LEU A 113 -0.47 -6.37 7.45
N ARG A 114 -0.55 -7.34 8.38
CA ARG A 114 -1.42 -8.53 8.22
C ARG A 114 -2.91 -8.19 8.33
N THR A 115 -3.25 -7.10 9.02
CA THR A 115 -4.62 -6.63 9.11
C THR A 115 -5.12 -6.06 7.78
N MET A 116 -4.24 -5.46 6.96
CA MET A 116 -4.59 -4.85 5.67
C MET A 116 -5.15 -5.85 4.63
N ALA A 117 -6.10 -5.42 3.81
CA ALA A 117 -6.58 -6.19 2.67
C ALA A 117 -5.52 -6.32 1.57
N LYS A 118 -5.65 -7.31 0.68
CA LYS A 118 -4.78 -7.41 -0.50
C LYS A 118 -5.27 -6.43 -1.57
N ALA A 119 -4.37 -5.60 -2.10
CA ALA A 119 -4.70 -4.74 -3.24
C ALA A 119 -4.96 -5.58 -4.51
N ARG A 120 -5.96 -5.18 -5.29
CA ARG A 120 -6.40 -5.89 -6.50
C ARG A 120 -6.79 -4.90 -7.61
N TYR A 121 -6.91 -5.42 -8.83
CA TYR A 121 -7.46 -4.65 -9.94
C TYR A 121 -8.98 -4.81 -9.98
N ASP A 122 -9.70 -3.71 -10.15
CA ASP A 122 -11.17 -3.68 -10.26
C ASP A 122 -11.61 -2.49 -11.13
N VAL A 123 -12.83 -2.55 -11.66
CA VAL A 123 -13.44 -1.46 -12.44
C VAL A 123 -14.13 -0.44 -11.55
N ASN A 124 -14.46 -0.81 -10.30
CA ASN A 124 -15.11 0.05 -9.31
C ASN A 124 -14.04 0.80 -8.49
N PRO A 125 -14.01 2.14 -8.52
CA PRO A 125 -13.02 2.95 -7.81
C PRO A 125 -13.40 3.10 -6.32
N VAL A 126 -13.14 2.07 -5.52
CA VAL A 126 -13.43 2.06 -4.07
C VAL A 126 -12.31 2.67 -3.21
N GLY A 127 -11.26 3.21 -3.84
CA GLY A 127 -10.10 3.80 -3.19
C GLY A 127 -8.98 2.81 -2.83
N HIS A 128 -7.89 3.37 -2.29
CA HIS A 128 -6.69 2.65 -1.89
C HIS A 128 -6.29 2.97 -0.45
N PHE A 129 -6.82 2.20 0.50
CA PHE A 129 -6.63 2.38 1.94
C PHE A 129 -5.15 2.47 2.34
N GLY A 130 -4.29 1.55 1.85
CA GLY A 130 -2.87 1.54 2.20
C GLY A 130 -2.07 2.77 1.74
N LEU A 131 -2.60 3.56 0.80
CA LEU A 131 -1.98 4.80 0.32
C LEU A 131 -2.74 6.06 0.78
N ALA A 132 -3.84 5.88 1.51
CA ALA A 132 -4.76 6.97 1.86
C ALA A 132 -5.23 7.81 0.65
N LEU A 133 -5.51 7.15 -0.47
CA LEU A 133 -5.98 7.80 -1.71
C LEU A 133 -7.39 7.35 -2.09
N GLU A 134 -8.25 8.31 -2.46
CA GLU A 134 -9.60 8.02 -2.98
C GLU A 134 -9.57 7.45 -4.40
N ASP A 135 -8.61 7.90 -5.21
CA ASP A 135 -8.48 7.53 -6.62
C ASP A 135 -7.06 7.09 -6.92
N TYR A 136 -6.89 5.83 -7.34
CA TYR A 136 -5.59 5.26 -7.66
C TYR A 136 -5.68 4.18 -8.74
N CYS A 137 -4.73 4.21 -9.66
CA CYS A 137 -4.52 3.17 -10.66
C CYS A 137 -3.01 2.90 -10.83
N HIS A 138 -2.66 1.92 -11.66
CA HIS A 138 -1.29 1.78 -12.12
C HIS A 138 -1.21 2.27 -13.57
N PHE A 139 -0.39 3.29 -13.82
CA PHE A 139 -0.22 3.94 -15.12
C PHE A 139 1.23 3.97 -15.61
N THR A 140 2.18 3.94 -14.70
CA THR A 140 3.58 4.26 -14.99
C THR A 140 4.45 3.08 -15.41
N SER A 141 3.90 1.89 -15.68
CA SER A 141 4.71 0.72 -16.08
C SER A 141 4.04 -0.17 -17.12
N PRO A 142 3.61 0.36 -18.29
CA PRO A 142 2.94 -0.43 -19.34
C PRO A 142 3.78 -1.59 -19.87
N ILE A 143 5.12 -1.44 -19.92
CA ILE A 143 6.04 -2.48 -20.43
C ILE A 143 5.93 -3.79 -19.65
N ARG A 144 5.60 -3.73 -18.35
CA ARG A 144 5.63 -4.89 -17.43
C ARG A 144 4.32 -5.14 -16.69
N ARG A 145 3.25 -4.37 -16.99
CA ARG A 145 1.93 -4.53 -16.38
C ARG A 145 0.83 -4.32 -17.43
N TYR A 146 0.03 -5.36 -17.65
CA TYR A 146 -1.06 -5.31 -18.61
C TYR A 146 -2.14 -4.26 -18.27
N PRO A 147 -2.55 -4.06 -17.00
CA PRO A 147 -3.52 -3.02 -16.65
C PRO A 147 -3.06 -1.62 -17.06
N ASP A 148 -1.78 -1.29 -16.86
CA ASP A 148 -1.18 -0.04 -17.33
C ASP A 148 -1.30 0.10 -18.86
N THR A 149 -1.00 -0.95 -19.62
CA THR A 149 -1.16 -0.96 -21.08
C THR A 149 -2.62 -0.71 -21.51
N ALA A 150 -3.57 -1.35 -20.84
CA ALA A 150 -4.99 -1.19 -21.14
C ALA A 150 -5.44 0.26 -20.92
N ILE A 151 -5.04 0.87 -19.81
CA ILE A 151 -5.44 2.26 -19.52
C ILE A 151 -4.74 3.28 -20.43
N HIS A 152 -3.51 3.03 -20.89
CA HIS A 152 -2.87 3.87 -21.91
C HIS A 152 -3.70 3.88 -23.20
N ARG A 153 -4.21 2.73 -23.64
CA ARG A 153 -5.10 2.65 -24.82
C ARG A 153 -6.40 3.42 -24.62
N ILE A 154 -7.00 3.33 -23.43
CA ILE A 154 -8.24 4.06 -23.10
C ILE A 154 -8.02 5.57 -23.12
N LEU A 155 -6.88 6.06 -22.60
CA LEU A 155 -6.59 7.49 -22.51
C LEU A 155 -6.15 8.11 -23.84
N SER A 156 -5.70 7.31 -24.81
CA SER A 156 -5.28 7.76 -26.13
C SER A 156 -6.36 7.60 -27.22
N ALA A 157 -7.52 7.05 -26.88
CA ALA A 157 -8.67 6.95 -27.77
C ALA A 157 -9.47 8.26 -27.80
#